data_AF-A0A370HW52-F1
#
_entry.id   AF-A0A370HW52-F1
#
_cell.length_a   1.000
_cell.length_b   1.000
_cell.length_c   1.000
_cell.angle_alpha   90.00
_cell.angle_beta   90.00
_cell.angle_gamma   90.00
#
_symmetry.space_group_name_H-M   'P 1'
#
loop_
_entity.id
_entity.type
_entity.pdbx_description
1 polymer ?
#
loop_
_entity_poly.entity_id
_entity_poly.type
_entity_poly.pdbx_seq_one_letter_code
_entity_poly.pdbx_strand_id
1 'polypeptide(L)'
;MHNNPVRDENVMEYRSDHRTYCPNIQSMMQELLRTLANIDFQHEDDLNKLKRSTTDDELKKYIKEKLQERHRERREPYVNLLAELRKQQHRKAFAA
;
A
#
# COMPACT_ATOMS: atom_id res chain seq x y z
N MET A 1 47.53 24.95 -27.04
CA MET A 1 46.28 24.56 -26.37
C MET A 1 46.42 23.12 -25.92
N HIS A 2 46.72 22.90 -24.64
CA HIS A 2 46.59 21.61 -23.99
C HIS A 2 45.26 21.62 -23.25
N ASN A 3 44.45 20.56 -23.36
CA ASN A 3 43.57 20.15 -22.28
C ASN A 3 42.99 18.75 -22.54
N ASN A 4 43.19 17.90 -21.53
CA ASN A 4 42.32 16.82 -21.10
C ASN A 4 42.57 16.67 -19.58
N PRO A 5 41.73 16.02 -18.75
CA PRO A 5 40.29 15.73 -18.81
C PRO A 5 39.54 16.16 -17.52
N VAL A 6 38.19 16.15 -17.51
CA VAL A 6 37.42 15.91 -16.27
C VAL A 6 36.25 14.96 -16.59
N ARG A 7 36.19 13.87 -15.82
CA ARG A 7 35.11 12.89 -15.73
C ARG A 7 33.99 13.45 -14.84
N ASP A 8 32.75 13.13 -15.19
CA ASP A 8 31.67 12.77 -14.25
C ASP A 8 30.54 12.19 -15.12
N GLU A 9 30.42 10.87 -15.25
CA GLU A 9 29.68 10.02 -14.31
C GLU A 9 28.23 10.48 -14.10
N ASN A 10 27.41 10.29 -15.13
CA ASN A 10 25.96 10.16 -14.95
C ASN A 10 25.50 8.87 -15.60
N VAL A 11 25.96 7.76 -15.02
CA VAL A 11 25.33 6.45 -15.18
C VAL A 11 24.01 6.57 -14.44
N MET A 12 22.94 6.98 -15.13
CA MET A 12 21.58 6.62 -14.71
C MET A 12 21.45 5.12 -14.91
N GLU A 13 22.06 4.41 -13.98
CA GLU A 13 21.76 3.06 -13.58
C GLU A 13 20.28 3.07 -13.18
N TYR A 14 19.41 2.89 -14.17
CA TYR A 14 18.13 2.29 -13.94
C TYR A 14 18.46 0.94 -13.31
N ARG A 15 18.48 0.92 -11.97
CA ARG A 15 18.46 -0.28 -11.15
C ARG A 15 17.14 -0.98 -11.42
N SER A 16 17.07 -1.56 -12.62
CA SER A 16 16.16 -2.61 -13.00
C SER A 16 16.65 -3.87 -12.29
N ASP A 17 16.63 -3.84 -10.96
CA ASP A 17 16.56 -5.02 -10.11
C ASP A 17 15.14 -5.58 -10.22
N HIS A 18 14.72 -5.86 -11.44
CA HIS A 18 13.58 -6.72 -11.76
C HIS A 18 14.04 -8.18 -11.85
N ARG A 19 15.29 -8.45 -11.46
CA ARG A 19 15.83 -9.78 -11.31
C ARG A 19 15.39 -10.34 -9.96
N THR A 20 14.39 -11.21 -10.02
CA THR A 20 14.13 -12.25 -9.00
C THR A 20 13.26 -11.87 -7.80
N TYR A 21 12.19 -11.09 -7.98
CA TYR A 21 11.11 -11.12 -6.99
C TYR A 21 10.22 -12.34 -7.27
N CYS A 22 10.68 -13.51 -6.84
CA CYS A 22 9.77 -14.58 -6.50
C CYS A 22 9.47 -14.38 -5.01
N PRO A 23 8.45 -13.58 -4.64
CA PRO A 23 8.20 -13.35 -3.24
C PRO A 23 7.84 -14.67 -2.59
N ASN A 24 8.59 -15.03 -1.56
CA ASN A 24 8.09 -16.00 -0.60
C ASN A 24 6.75 -15.46 -0.06
N ILE A 25 5.88 -16.35 0.43
CA ILE A 25 4.52 -15.99 0.88
C ILE A 25 4.56 -14.86 1.92
N GLN A 26 5.61 -14.81 2.73
CA GLN A 26 5.82 -13.77 3.73
C GLN A 26 5.97 -12.37 3.10
N SER A 27 6.75 -12.21 2.03
CA SER A 27 6.92 -10.92 1.37
C SER A 27 5.61 -10.40 0.76
N MET A 28 4.82 -11.29 0.12
CA MET A 28 3.48 -10.92 -0.37
C MET A 28 2.56 -10.48 0.77
N MET A 29 2.60 -11.17 1.91
CA MET A 29 1.81 -10.77 3.08
C MET A 29 2.22 -9.40 3.62
N GLN A 30 3.52 -9.07 3.64
CA GLN A 30 4.01 -7.76 4.10
C GLN A 30 3.57 -6.63 3.18
N GLU A 31 3.59 -6.86 1.85
CA GLU A 31 3.05 -5.88 0.90
C GLU A 31 1.56 -5.62 1.10
N LEU A 32 0.76 -6.68 1.30
CA LEU A 32 -0.68 -6.52 1.57
C LEU A 32 -0.95 -5.81 2.88
N LEU A 33 -0.20 -6.13 3.93
CA LEU A 33 -0.32 -5.43 5.22
C LEU A 33 0.01 -3.95 5.08
N ARG A 34 1.05 -3.61 4.30
CA ARG A 34 1.39 -2.21 4.00
C ARG A 34 0.28 -1.50 3.24
N THR A 35 -0.28 -2.14 2.22
CA THR A 35 -1.41 -1.58 1.46
C THR A 35 -2.64 -1.36 2.34
N LEU A 36 -2.97 -2.32 3.21
CA LEU A 36 -4.07 -2.19 4.18
C LEU A 36 -3.83 -1.03 5.15
N ALA A 37 -2.62 -0.91 5.70
CA ALA A 37 -2.26 0.19 6.60
C ALA A 37 -2.38 1.56 5.91
N ASN A 38 -1.98 1.67 4.64
CA ASN A 38 -2.15 2.91 3.87
C ASN A 38 -3.62 3.26 3.64
N ILE A 39 -4.48 2.27 3.37
CA ILE A 39 -5.93 2.47 3.21
C ILE A 39 -6.56 2.93 4.53
N ASP A 40 -6.20 2.28 5.64
CA ASP A 40 -6.68 2.60 6.98
C ASP A 40 -6.25 4.03 7.37
N PHE A 41 -4.99 4.39 7.14
CA PHE A 41 -4.47 5.75 7.38
C PHE A 41 -5.20 6.81 6.56
N GLN A 42 -5.40 6.58 5.25
CA GLN A 42 -6.10 7.54 4.40
C GLN A 42 -7.55 7.77 4.87
N HIS A 43 -8.23 6.70 5.31
CA HIS A 43 -9.58 6.82 5.83
C HIS A 43 -9.63 7.66 7.12
N GLU A 44 -8.69 7.44 8.04
CA GLU A 44 -8.59 8.24 9.26
C GLU A 44 -8.27 9.71 8.96
N ASP A 45 -7.37 9.98 8.02
CA ASP A 45 -7.05 11.34 7.57
C ASP A 45 -8.28 12.03 6.96
N ASP A 46 -9.04 11.35 6.09
CA ASP A 46 -10.26 11.87 5.50
C ASP A 46 -11.33 12.21 6.56
N LEU A 47 -11.50 11.33 7.56
CA LEU A 47 -12.41 11.57 8.68
C LEU A 47 -11.96 12.77 9.54
N ASN A 48 -10.65 12.90 9.78
CA ASN A 48 -10.09 14.02 10.53
C ASN A 48 -10.29 15.35 9.80
N LYS A 49 -10.10 15.37 8.46
CA LYS A 49 -10.38 16.52 7.61
C LYS A 49 -11.86 16.91 7.66
N LEU A 50 -12.76 15.93 7.54
CA LEU A 50 -14.20 16.17 7.65
C LEU A 50 -14.60 16.72 9.02
N LYS A 51 -14.00 16.21 10.10
CA LYS A 51 -14.27 16.70 11.47
C LYS A 51 -13.87 18.17 11.64
N ARG A 52 -12.80 18.60 10.98
CA ARG A 52 -12.28 19.98 11.05
C ARG A 52 -12.95 20.94 10.07
N SER A 53 -13.77 20.45 9.13
CA SER A 53 -14.41 21.31 8.14
C SER A 53 -15.57 22.10 8.74
N THR A 54 -15.89 23.22 8.10
CA THR A 54 -17.07 24.06 8.40
C THR A 54 -18.36 23.53 7.75
N THR A 55 -18.32 22.31 7.21
CA THR A 55 -19.49 21.65 6.61
C THR A 55 -20.58 21.46 7.66
N ASP A 56 -21.84 21.64 7.25
CA ASP A 56 -23.02 21.36 8.06
C ASP A 56 -23.05 19.90 8.56
N ASP A 57 -23.66 19.68 9.73
CA ASP A 57 -23.60 18.39 10.43
C ASP A 57 -24.35 17.26 9.70
N GLU A 58 -25.49 17.56 9.04
CA GLU A 58 -26.21 16.55 8.25
C GLU A 58 -25.39 16.17 7.02
N LEU A 59 -24.75 17.15 6.37
CA LEU A 59 -23.87 16.89 5.24
C LEU A 59 -22.59 16.13 5.69
N LYS A 60 -22.04 16.43 6.87
CA LYS A 60 -20.93 15.66 7.46
C LYS A 60 -21.33 14.21 7.69
N LYS A 61 -22.54 13.95 8.20
CA LYS A 61 -23.03 12.59 8.39
C LYS A 61 -23.08 11.82 7.07
N TYR A 62 -23.67 12.42 6.04
CA TYR A 62 -23.71 11.83 4.70
C TYR A 62 -22.31 11.55 4.13
N ILE A 63 -21.39 12.52 4.21
CA ILE A 63 -20.02 12.34 3.72
C ILE A 63 -19.32 11.23 4.51
N LYS A 64 -19.49 11.17 5.83
CA LYS A 64 -18.91 10.12 6.69
C LYS A 64 -19.38 8.73 6.27
N GLU A 65 -20.67 8.55 6.01
CA GLU A 65 -21.22 7.28 5.52
C GLU A 65 -20.56 6.86 4.20
N LYS A 66 -20.40 7.80 3.26
CA LYS A 66 -19.68 7.56 1.99
C LYS A 66 -18.19 7.27 2.17
N LEU A 67 -17.52 7.91 3.12
CA LEU A 67 -16.13 7.61 3.46
C LEU A 67 -16.00 6.17 4.00
N GLN A 68 -16.94 5.73 4.83
CA GLN A 68 -16.95 4.38 5.41
C GLN A 68 -17.25 3.31 4.35
N GLU A 69 -18.22 3.55 3.48
CA GLU A 69 -18.54 2.65 2.36
C GLU A 69 -17.31 2.42 1.48
N ARG A 70 -16.69 3.50 0.99
CA ARG A 70 -15.49 3.44 0.17
C ARG A 70 -14.31 2.77 0.87
N HIS A 71 -14.13 3.02 2.17
CA HIS A 71 -13.07 2.37 2.95
C HIS A 71 -13.26 0.86 2.98
N ARG A 72 -14.48 0.39 3.27
CA ARG A 72 -14.80 -1.05 3.25
C ARG A 72 -14.54 -1.67 1.87
N GLU A 73 -15.07 -1.07 0.81
CA GLU A 73 -14.91 -1.55 -0.57
C GLU A 73 -13.44 -1.64 -0.98
N ARG A 74 -12.64 -0.63 -0.64
CA ARG A 74 -11.20 -0.63 -0.96
C ARG A 74 -10.43 -1.66 -0.14
N ARG A 75 -10.83 -1.90 1.11
CA ARG A 75 -10.12 -2.78 2.05
C ARG A 75 -10.40 -4.26 1.81
N GLU A 76 -11.63 -4.60 1.45
CA GLU A 76 -12.13 -5.97 1.29
C GLU A 76 -11.24 -6.88 0.42
N PRO A 77 -10.87 -6.53 -0.82
CA PRO A 77 -10.10 -7.43 -1.68
C PRO A 77 -8.74 -7.80 -1.08
N TYR A 78 -8.08 -6.87 -0.39
CA TYR A 78 -6.78 -7.13 0.24
C TYR A 78 -6.89 -7.96 1.52
N VAL A 79 -7.99 -7.79 2.28
CA VAL A 79 -8.28 -8.66 3.44
C VAL A 79 -8.51 -10.09 2.99
N ASN A 80 -9.31 -10.28 1.93
CA ASN A 80 -9.58 -11.60 1.37
C ASN A 80 -8.29 -12.26 0.86
N LEU A 81 -7.47 -11.52 0.12
CA LEU A 81 -6.19 -12.04 -0.37
C LEU A 81 -5.22 -12.39 0.77
N LEU A 82 -5.16 -11.57 1.82
CA LEU A 82 -4.34 -11.85 3.00
C LEU A 82 -4.80 -13.13 3.72
N ALA A 83 -6.10 -13.37 3.79
CA ALA A 83 -6.64 -14.61 4.36
C ALA A 83 -6.22 -15.84 3.54
N GLU A 84 -6.27 -15.77 2.21
CA GLU A 84 -5.85 -16.86 1.34
C GLU A 84 -4.34 -17.14 1.43
N LEU A 85 -3.51 -16.09 1.48
CA LEU A 85 -2.07 -16.25 1.69
C LEU A 85 -1.74 -16.91 3.04
N ARG A 86 -2.44 -16.54 4.12
CA ARG A 86 -2.28 -17.19 5.43
C ARG A 86 -2.65 -18.66 5.39
N LYS A 87 -3.76 -19.02 4.71
CA LYS A 87 -4.13 -20.43 4.51
C LYS A 87 -3.06 -21.19 3.73
N GLN A 88 -2.50 -20.57 2.69
CA GLN A 88 -1.42 -21.19 1.90
C GLN A 88 -0.14 -21.37 2.70
N GLN A 89 0.26 -20.37 3.50
CA GLN A 89 1.42 -20.46 4.40
C GLN A 89 1.24 -21.63 5.38
N HIS A 90 0.07 -21.72 6.01
CA HIS A 90 -0.26 -22.80 6.93
C HIS A 90 -0.15 -24.16 6.22
N ARG A 91 -0.79 -24.35 5.05
CA ARG A 91 -0.66 -25.60 4.29
C ARG A 91 0.78 -25.99 3.98
N LYS A 92 1.64 -25.03 3.62
CA LYS A 92 3.06 -25.30 3.37
C LYS A 92 3.83 -25.68 4.63
N ALA A 93 3.50 -25.09 5.78
CA ALA A 93 4.16 -25.38 7.04
C ALA A 93 3.86 -26.81 7.57
N PHE A 94 2.72 -27.40 7.22
CA PHE A 94 2.34 -28.76 7.62
C PHE A 94 2.64 -29.84 6.57
N ALA A 95 3.10 -29.46 5.38
CA ALA A 95 3.46 -30.38 4.29
C ALA A 95 4.98 -30.61 4.18
N ALA A 96 5.77 -30.05 5.10
CA ALA A 96 7.22 -30.21 5.23
C ALA A 96 7.53 -31.00 6.50
#